data_AF-A0A545ANH0-F1
#
_entry.id   AF-A0A545ANH0-F1
#
_cell.length_a   1.000
_cell.length_b   1.000
_cell.length_c   1.000
_cell.angle_alpha   90.00
_cell.angle_beta   90.00
_cell.angle_gamma   90.00
#
_symmetry.space_group_name_H-M   'P 1'
#
loop_
_entity.id
_entity.type
_entity.pdbx_description
1 polymer ?
#
loop_
_entity_poly.entity_id
_entity_poly.type
_entity_poly.pdbx_seq_one_letter_code
_entity_poly.pdbx_strand_id
1 'polypeptide(L)'
;MTTTVARPLICVRALNLTDQLTRLATTAGVDVDVANDPTAARPLWTTARIVIVGADVATEYAAARLPHRSGLILVADERAIPSDAPIIWQIAAELDSEYVTFVPTAEAWLIQSLAASPR
;
A
#
# COMPACT_ATOMS: atom_id res chain seq x y z
N MET A 1 23.21 -17.40 7.65
CA MET A 1 22.13 -16.74 8.40
C MET A 1 21.34 -15.92 7.40
N THR A 2 20.24 -16.44 6.88
CA THR A 2 19.36 -15.68 5.97
C THR A 2 18.54 -14.75 6.84
N THR A 3 18.92 -13.47 6.92
CA THR A 3 18.03 -12.43 7.46
C THR A 3 16.81 -12.38 6.57
N THR A 4 15.67 -12.92 7.03
CA THR A 4 14.40 -12.74 6.34
C THR A 4 14.05 -11.26 6.45
N VAL A 5 14.33 -10.50 5.39
CA VAL A 5 13.94 -9.09 5.31
C VAL A 5 12.42 -9.04 5.29
N ALA A 6 11.83 -8.25 6.20
CA ALA A 6 10.40 -8.00 6.22
C ALA A 6 9.94 -7.47 4.86
N ARG A 7 9.06 -8.23 4.19
CA ARG A 7 8.52 -7.87 2.88
C ARG A 7 7.53 -6.71 3.00
N PRO A 8 7.41 -5.85 1.98
CA PRO A 8 6.27 -4.95 1.85
C PRO A 8 4.96 -5.75 1.78
N LEU A 9 3.90 -5.20 2.35
CA LEU A 9 2.55 -5.73 2.25
C LEU A 9 1.73 -4.83 1.33
N ILE A 10 1.09 -5.42 0.33
CA ILE A 10 0.15 -4.75 -0.58
C ILE A 10 -1.26 -5.25 -0.26
N CYS A 11 -2.12 -4.32 0.15
CA CYS A 11 -3.51 -4.55 0.48
C CYS A 11 -4.39 -4.00 -0.65
N VAL A 12 -4.85 -4.84 -1.56
CA VAL A 12 -5.56 -4.42 -2.78
C VAL A 12 -6.43 -5.58 -3.31
N ARG A 13 -7.50 -5.26 -4.02
CA ARG A 13 -8.40 -6.25 -4.64
C ARG A 13 -8.61 -6.01 -6.14
N ALA A 14 -8.55 -4.77 -6.59
CA ALA A 14 -8.65 -4.41 -8.00
C ALA A 14 -7.47 -5.01 -8.79
N LEU A 15 -7.77 -5.88 -9.75
CA LEU A 15 -6.74 -6.66 -10.47
C LEU A 15 -5.75 -5.76 -11.24
N ASN A 16 -6.24 -4.68 -11.85
CA ASN A 16 -5.40 -3.69 -12.54
C ASN A 16 -4.38 -3.05 -11.59
N LEU A 17 -4.83 -2.60 -10.41
CA LEU A 17 -3.96 -1.98 -9.42
C LEU A 17 -3.02 -3.00 -8.79
N THR A 18 -3.49 -4.23 -8.60
CA THR A 18 -2.66 -5.35 -8.11
C THR A 18 -1.50 -5.65 -9.07
N ASP A 19 -1.80 -5.81 -10.37
CA ASP A 19 -0.80 -6.07 -11.41
C ASP A 19 0.20 -4.91 -11.51
N GLN A 20 -0.31 -3.68 -11.51
CA GLN A 20 0.52 -2.48 -11.54
C GLN A 20 1.47 -2.41 -10.33
N LEU A 21 0.97 -2.54 -9.10
CA LEU A 21 1.80 -2.47 -7.89
C LEU A 21 2.82 -3.62 -7.81
N THR A 22 2.43 -4.82 -8.22
CA THR A 22 3.34 -5.99 -8.28
C THR A 22 4.45 -5.78 -9.31
N ARG A 23 4.14 -5.16 -10.45
CA ARG A 23 5.12 -4.79 -11.47
C ARG A 23 6.09 -3.72 -10.96
N LEU A 24 5.61 -2.72 -10.20
CA LEU A 24 6.48 -1.72 -9.58
C LEU A 24 7.43 -2.36 -8.56
N ALA A 25 6.95 -3.28 -7.74
CA ALA A 25 7.78 -4.04 -6.79
C ALA A 25 8.86 -4.87 -7.50
N THR A 26 8.49 -5.53 -8.60
CA THR A 26 9.44 -6.26 -9.45
C THR A 26 10.52 -5.33 -10.00
N THR A 27 10.13 -4.13 -10.45
CA THR A 27 11.06 -3.09 -10.93
C THR A 27 11.99 -2.60 -9.81
N ALA A 28 11.49 -2.52 -8.58
CA ALA A 28 12.28 -2.21 -7.39
C ALA A 28 13.19 -3.37 -6.93
N GLY A 29 13.05 -4.57 -7.50
CA GLY A 29 13.78 -5.77 -7.07
C GLY A 29 13.34 -6.31 -5.71
N VAL A 30 12.08 -6.05 -5.31
CA VAL A 30 11.55 -6.40 -3.99
C VAL A 30 10.38 -7.38 -4.14
N ASP A 31 10.41 -8.45 -3.34
CA ASP A 31 9.29 -9.38 -3.20
C ASP A 31 8.29 -8.86 -2.18
N VAL A 32 6.99 -9.02 -2.45
CA VAL A 32 5.89 -8.43 -1.69
C VAL A 32 4.87 -9.49 -1.31
N ASP A 33 4.28 -9.34 -0.14
CA ASP A 33 3.10 -10.10 0.23
C ASP A 33 1.84 -9.34 -0.20
N VAL A 34 0.82 -10.04 -0.65
CA VAL A 34 -0.46 -9.46 -1.10
C VAL A 34 -1.59 -9.97 -0.22
N ALA A 35 -2.41 -9.05 0.30
CA ALA A 35 -3.60 -9.34 1.07
C ALA A 35 -4.84 -8.70 0.41
N ASN A 36 -5.89 -9.51 0.24
CA ASN A 36 -7.16 -9.11 -0.37
C ASN A 36 -8.17 -8.54 0.64
N ASP A 37 -7.96 -8.76 1.94
CA ASP A 37 -8.82 -8.30 3.02
C ASP A 37 -8.07 -8.13 4.36
N PRO A 38 -8.63 -7.37 5.33
CA PRO A 38 -7.97 -7.10 6.59
C PRO A 38 -7.63 -8.35 7.43
N THR A 39 -8.37 -9.45 7.28
CA THR A 39 -8.10 -10.71 7.99
C THR A 39 -6.82 -11.35 7.47
N ALA A 40 -6.65 -11.39 6.14
CA ALA A 40 -5.43 -11.87 5.50
C ALA A 40 -4.23 -10.96 5.79
N ALA A 41 -4.45 -9.64 5.88
CA ALA A 41 -3.39 -8.66 6.17
C ALA A 41 -2.92 -8.69 7.63
N ARG A 42 -3.82 -8.94 8.59
CA ARG A 42 -3.53 -8.85 10.02
C ARG A 42 -2.24 -9.55 10.49
N PRO A 43 -1.93 -10.80 10.11
CA PRO A 43 -0.67 -11.45 10.54
C PRO A 43 0.60 -10.80 9.96
N LEU A 44 0.49 -10.13 8.82
CA LEU A 44 1.62 -9.51 8.10
C LEU A 44 1.77 -8.02 8.44
N TRP A 45 0.69 -7.37 8.87
CA TRP A 45 0.56 -5.93 9.02
C TRP A 45 1.65 -5.29 9.88
N THR A 46 1.95 -5.90 11.03
CA THR A 46 2.93 -5.36 11.98
C THR A 46 4.37 -5.74 11.64
N THR A 47 4.56 -6.82 10.88
CA THR A 47 5.89 -7.29 10.48
C THR A 47 6.34 -6.69 9.17
N ALA A 48 5.41 -6.30 8.29
CA ALA A 48 5.69 -5.75 6.98
C ALA A 48 6.51 -4.46 7.12
N ARG A 49 7.55 -4.31 6.31
CA ARG A 49 8.42 -3.12 6.37
C ARG A 49 7.65 -1.85 6.02
N ILE A 50 6.83 -1.93 4.99
CA ILE A 50 5.96 -0.87 4.49
C ILE A 50 4.61 -1.49 4.14
N VAL A 51 3.54 -0.73 4.30
CA VAL A 51 2.18 -1.17 4.01
C VAL A 51 1.60 -0.25 2.95
N ILE A 52 1.18 -0.84 1.84
CA ILE A 52 0.51 -0.15 0.75
C ILE A 52 -0.95 -0.58 0.75
N VAL A 53 -1.89 0.37 0.83
CA VAL A 53 -3.33 0.10 0.79
C VAL A 53 -3.90 0.73 -0.46
N GLY A 54 -4.60 -0.06 -1.27
CA GLY A 54 -5.35 0.41 -2.43
C GLY A 54 -6.63 1.11 -2.00
N ALA A 55 -6.99 2.19 -2.68
CA ALA A 55 -8.20 2.96 -2.42
C ALA A 55 -9.49 2.12 -2.58
N ASP A 56 -9.44 1.01 -3.33
CA ASP A 56 -10.53 0.07 -3.53
C ASP A 56 -10.89 -0.73 -2.26
N VAL A 57 -9.95 -0.89 -1.33
CA VAL A 57 -10.18 -1.60 -0.05
C VAL A 57 -10.01 -0.69 1.17
N ALA A 58 -9.54 0.54 0.98
CA ALA A 58 -9.11 1.44 2.05
C ALA A 58 -10.17 1.69 3.14
N THR A 59 -11.45 1.83 2.76
CA THR A 59 -12.56 1.99 3.71
C THR A 59 -12.73 0.76 4.63
N GLU A 60 -12.57 -0.45 4.09
CA GLU A 60 -12.63 -1.68 4.89
C GLU A 60 -11.46 -1.77 5.87
N TYR A 61 -10.27 -1.35 5.45
CA TYR A 61 -9.07 -1.32 6.30
C TYR A 61 -9.16 -0.26 7.40
N ALA A 62 -9.75 0.91 7.12
CA ALA A 62 -10.02 1.93 8.12
C ALA A 62 -10.97 1.41 9.21
N ALA A 63 -12.03 0.70 8.81
CA ALA A 63 -12.98 0.09 9.71
C ALA A 63 -12.39 -1.08 10.53
N ALA A 64 -11.38 -1.78 10.01
CA ALA A 64 -10.80 -2.97 10.62
C ALA A 64 -9.96 -2.69 11.89
N ARG A 65 -9.65 -1.41 12.18
CA ARG A 65 -8.89 -0.97 13.36
C ARG A 65 -7.60 -1.77 13.57
N LEU A 66 -6.83 -1.94 12.49
CA LEU A 66 -5.51 -2.56 12.58
C LEU A 66 -4.55 -1.66 13.38
N PRO A 67 -3.49 -2.21 14.00
CA PRO A 67 -2.51 -1.40 14.72
C PRO A 67 -1.93 -0.29 13.85
N HIS A 68 -1.70 0.90 14.41
CA HIS A 68 -1.07 2.01 13.67
C HIS A 68 0.27 1.60 13.03
N ARG A 69 0.53 2.08 11.82
CA ARG A 69 1.78 1.83 11.07
C ARG A 69 2.32 3.13 10.49
N SER A 70 3.51 3.51 10.93
CA SER A 70 4.34 4.49 10.22
C SER A 70 4.67 3.97 8.82
N GLY A 71 4.67 4.87 7.82
CA GLY A 71 4.97 4.53 6.43
C GLY A 71 3.81 3.86 5.69
N LEU A 72 2.57 3.97 6.17
CA LEU A 72 1.41 3.51 5.41
C LEU A 72 1.20 4.41 4.18
N ILE A 73 1.13 3.81 3.00
CA ILE A 73 0.89 4.49 1.73
C ILE A 73 -0.50 4.11 1.22
N LEU A 74 -1.37 5.10 1.06
CA LEU A 74 -2.61 4.96 0.29
C LEU A 74 -2.32 5.16 -1.19
N VAL A 75 -2.75 4.23 -2.05
CA VAL A 75 -2.60 4.32 -3.50
C VAL A 75 -3.97 4.31 -4.17
N ALA A 76 -4.20 5.25 -5.07
CA ALA A 76 -5.36 5.28 -5.95
C ALA A 76 -4.95 5.21 -7.42
N ASP A 77 -5.76 4.58 -8.27
CA ASP A 77 -5.66 4.71 -9.73
C ASP A 77 -6.32 6.02 -10.15
N GLU A 78 -5.56 6.92 -10.79
CA GLU A 78 -6.04 8.22 -11.27
C GLU A 78 -7.22 8.12 -12.24
N ARG A 79 -7.32 7.00 -12.97
CA ARG A 79 -8.43 6.76 -13.90
C ARG A 79 -9.73 6.42 -13.17
N ALA A 80 -9.63 5.91 -11.95
CA ALA A 80 -10.79 5.54 -11.12
C ALA A 80 -11.15 6.63 -10.12
N ILE A 81 -10.15 7.29 -9.52
CA ILE A 81 -10.33 8.30 -8.47
C ILE A 81 -9.44 9.51 -8.80
N PRO A 82 -10.04 10.67 -9.14
CA PRO A 82 -9.31 11.91 -9.33
C PRO A 82 -8.60 12.37 -8.05
N SER A 83 -7.46 13.05 -8.19
CA SER A 83 -6.66 13.52 -7.05
C SER A 83 -7.31 14.64 -6.24
N ASP A 84 -8.26 15.36 -6.83
CA ASP A 84 -9.07 16.39 -6.18
C ASP A 84 -10.32 15.83 -5.46
N ALA A 85 -10.57 14.51 -5.56
CA ALA A 85 -11.71 13.89 -4.92
C ALA A 85 -11.61 13.97 -3.38
N PRO A 86 -12.53 14.65 -2.66
CA PRO A 86 -12.40 14.83 -1.21
C PRO A 86 -12.38 13.51 -0.41
N ILE A 87 -13.04 12.48 -0.96
CA ILE A 87 -13.18 11.17 -0.31
C ILE A 87 -11.83 10.49 -0.08
N ILE A 88 -10.85 10.65 -0.98
CA ILE A 88 -9.55 9.98 -0.83
C ILE A 88 -8.77 10.53 0.37
N TRP A 89 -8.89 11.84 0.61
CA TRP A 89 -8.23 12.53 1.71
C TRP A 89 -8.91 12.24 3.06
N GLN A 90 -10.23 12.04 3.06
CA GLN A 90 -10.93 11.58 4.25
C GLN A 90 -10.48 10.16 4.63
N ILE A 91 -10.46 9.23 3.66
CA ILE A 91 -10.03 7.85 3.88
C ILE A 91 -8.56 7.78 4.33
N ALA A 92 -7.70 8.62 3.73
CA ALA A 92 -6.30 8.76 4.15
C ALA A 92 -6.18 9.13 5.63
N ALA A 93 -6.98 10.08 6.10
CA ALA A 93 -7.01 10.48 7.50
C ALA A 93 -7.53 9.36 8.42
N GLU A 94 -8.56 8.62 8.00
CA GLU A 94 -9.11 7.49 8.77
C GLU A 94 -8.12 6.32 8.87
N LEU A 95 -7.30 6.10 7.84
CA LEU A 95 -6.22 5.10 7.82
C LEU A 95 -4.94 5.57 8.51
N ASP A 96 -4.84 6.86 8.84
CA ASP A 96 -3.61 7.51 9.29
C ASP A 96 -2.45 7.27 8.30
N SER A 97 -2.76 7.38 6.99
CA SER A 97 -1.78 7.17 5.93
C SER A 97 -0.76 8.30 5.93
N GLU A 98 0.52 7.94 5.90
CA GLU A 98 1.61 8.91 5.82
C GLU A 98 1.72 9.54 4.42
N TYR A 99 1.37 8.76 3.39
CA TYR A 99 1.41 9.20 2.00
C TYR A 99 0.13 8.83 1.27
N VAL A 100 -0.37 9.75 0.44
CA VAL A 100 -1.43 9.50 -0.54
C VAL A 100 -0.82 9.64 -1.92
N THR A 101 -0.94 8.61 -2.74
CA THR A 101 -0.32 8.55 -4.06
C THR A 101 -1.30 8.10 -5.13
N PHE A 102 -1.01 8.55 -6.34
CA PHE A 102 -1.87 8.38 -7.49
C PHE A 102 -1.05 7.78 -8.63
N VAL A 103 -1.48 6.64 -9.14
CA VAL A 103 -0.81 5.98 -10.27
C VAL A 103 -1.53 6.32 -11.58
N PRO A 104 -0.81 6.56 -12.68
CA PRO A 104 0.63 6.29 -12.87
C PRO A 104 1.61 7.39 -12.42
N THR A 105 1.15 8.59 -12.02
CA THR A 105 2.04 9.73 -11.73
C THR A 105 3.10 9.42 -10.66
N ALA A 106 2.74 8.67 -9.62
CA ALA A 106 3.61 8.35 -8.49
C ALA A 106 4.43 7.05 -8.64
N GLU A 107 4.42 6.39 -9.81
CA GLU A 107 5.10 5.10 -10.00
C GLU A 107 6.59 5.14 -9.63
N ALA A 108 7.33 6.17 -10.08
CA ALA A 108 8.75 6.31 -9.79
C ALA A 108 9.04 6.51 -8.30
N TRP A 109 8.14 7.19 -7.58
CA TRP A 109 8.24 7.38 -6.14
C TRP A 109 7.91 6.07 -5.39
N LEU A 110 6.91 5.32 -5.84
CA LEU A 110 6.57 4.00 -5.29
C LEU A 110 7.72 3.00 -5.44
N ILE A 111 8.37 2.97 -6.62
CA ILE A 111 9.56 2.12 -6.85
C ILE A 111 10.67 2.47 -5.86
N GLN A 112 10.97 3.75 -5.67
CA GLN A 112 11.99 4.19 -4.71
C GLN A 112 11.62 3.85 -3.25
N SER A 113 10.35 4.03 -2.88
CA SER A 113 9.86 3.71 -1.54
C SER A 113 9.95 2.22 -1.23
N LEU A 114 9.59 1.38 -2.22
CA LEU A 114 9.75 -0.06 -2.16
C LEU A 114 11.23 -0.47 -2.06
N ALA A 115 12.12 0.14 -2.85
CA ALA A 115 13.55 -0.19 -2.88
C ALA A 115 14.36 0.32 -1.68
N ALA A 116 13.88 1.33 -0.95
CA ALA A 116 14.63 1.89 0.17
C ALA A 116 14.95 0.82 1.24
N SER A 117 16.06 0.96 1.96
CA SER A 117 16.30 0.10 3.13
C SER A 117 15.55 0.66 4.35
N PRO A 118 15.09 -0.18 5.30
CA PRO A 118 14.61 0.32 6.59
C PRO A 118 15.75 1.11 7.26
N ARG A 119 15.45 2.31 7.76
CA ARG A 119 16.38 3.12 8.55
C ARG A 119 16.50 2.59 9.97
#